data_AF-A0AAV4AYY4-F1
#
_entry.id   AF-A0AAV4AYY4-F1
#
_cell.length_a   1.000
_cell.length_b   1.000
_cell.length_c   1.000
_cell.angle_alpha   90.00
_cell.angle_beta   90.00
_cell.angle_gamma   90.00
#
_symmetry.space_group_name_H-M   'P 1'
#
loop_
_entity.id
_entity.type
_entity.pdbx_description
1 polymer ?
#
loop_
_entity_poly.entity_id
_entity_poly.type
_entity_poly.pdbx_seq_one_letter_code
_entity_poly.pdbx_strand_id
1 'polypeptide(L)'
;MCMAANGVGGQQLANLRIPPLDDVTGLIMKAFLSDFPQHQPEPNDNKCSEISFILKGCDPMLRAYGVKKCSWMFSSAHFLKCYDDTISARKVLNLFKMCVQSWCQFNPCTAAITAITDAGCGNLNANVPELSDFMDGQLCPPHL
;
A
#
# COMPACT_ATOMS: atom_id res chain seq x y z
N MET A 1 -4.04 10.35 5.86
CA MET A 1 -3.43 9.94 4.58
C MET A 1 -2.02 10.49 4.52
N CYS A 2 -1.05 9.64 4.18
CA CYS A 2 0.37 9.96 4.07
C CYS A 2 0.60 11.03 2.98
N MET A 3 0.72 12.30 3.37
CA MET A 3 0.97 13.40 2.43
C MET A 3 2.35 13.99 2.69
N ALA A 4 3.16 14.09 1.65
CA ALA A 4 4.38 14.90 1.68
C ALA A 4 3.97 16.38 1.72
N ALA A 5 4.56 17.15 2.65
CA ALA A 5 4.33 18.58 2.71
C ALA A 5 4.80 19.25 1.39
N ASN A 6 3.97 20.12 0.82
CA ASN A 6 4.29 20.89 -0.39
C ASN A 6 5.59 21.69 -0.19
N GLY A 7 6.68 21.20 -0.79
CA GLY A 7 8.00 21.84 -0.79
C GLY A 7 8.49 22.07 -2.21
N VAL A 8 8.29 23.29 -2.70
CA VAL A 8 8.99 24.03 -3.77
C VAL A 8 9.68 23.19 -4.87
N GLY A 9 9.08 23.19 -6.07
CA GLY A 9 9.71 22.75 -7.31
C GLY A 9 8.86 21.74 -8.05
N GLY A 10 8.09 22.20 -9.04
CA GLY A 10 7.26 21.35 -9.89
C GLY A 10 8.09 20.33 -10.66
N GLN A 11 8.33 19.16 -10.07
CA GLN A 11 8.60 17.97 -10.87
C GLN A 11 7.30 17.67 -11.62
N GLN A 12 7.31 17.94 -12.92
CA GLN A 12 6.19 17.58 -13.80
C GLN A 12 5.84 16.10 -13.59
N LEU A 13 4.55 15.77 -13.63
CA LEU A 13 4.06 14.39 -13.58
C LEU A 13 4.79 13.49 -14.61
N ALA A 14 5.33 14.05 -15.70
CA ALA A 14 6.13 13.33 -16.69
C ALA A 14 7.43 12.67 -16.14
N ASN A 15 8.00 13.16 -15.04
CA ASN A 15 9.15 12.52 -14.35
C ASN A 15 8.70 11.41 -13.36
N LEU A 16 7.46 10.91 -13.46
CA LEU A 16 6.87 9.91 -12.54
C LEU A 16 6.97 8.47 -13.00
N ARG A 17 7.36 8.20 -14.25
CA ARG A 17 7.44 6.81 -14.71
C ARG A 17 8.60 6.12 -14.01
N ILE A 18 8.25 5.31 -13.02
CA ILE A 18 9.15 4.35 -12.37
C ILE A 18 8.70 2.98 -12.85
N PRO A 19 9.25 2.44 -13.96
CA PRO A 19 8.85 1.11 -14.42
C PRO A 19 9.00 0.08 -13.30
N PRO A 20 8.04 -0.84 -13.09
CA PRO A 20 6.83 -1.11 -13.88
C PRO A 20 5.54 -0.40 -13.39
N LEU A 21 5.65 0.70 -12.64
CA LEU A 21 4.53 1.46 -12.08
C LEU A 21 3.86 2.38 -13.11
N ASP A 22 2.54 2.49 -13.03
CA ASP A 22 1.78 3.60 -13.62
C ASP A 22 1.90 4.87 -12.76
N ASP A 23 1.38 5.99 -13.25
CA ASP A 23 1.55 7.30 -12.62
C ASP A 23 0.91 7.37 -11.21
N VAL A 24 -0.25 6.72 -11.02
CA VAL A 24 -0.96 6.68 -9.73
C VAL A 24 -0.16 5.90 -8.70
N THR A 25 0.31 4.71 -9.09
CA THR A 25 1.11 3.85 -8.22
C THR A 25 2.48 4.47 -7.92
N GLY A 26 3.07 5.16 -8.90
CA GLY A 26 4.29 5.94 -8.74
C GLY A 26 4.13 7.06 -7.71
N LEU A 27 2.98 7.74 -7.70
CA LEU A 27 2.67 8.75 -6.70
C LEU A 27 2.55 8.16 -5.29
N ILE A 28 1.89 7.00 -5.15
CA ILE A 28 1.80 6.28 -3.87
C ILE A 28 3.19 5.91 -3.36
N MET A 29 4.04 5.34 -4.22
CA MET A 29 5.42 4.99 -3.82
C MET A 29 6.21 6.23 -3.38
N LYS A 30 6.12 7.34 -4.12
CA LYS A 30 6.79 8.59 -3.76
C LYS A 30 6.27 9.18 -2.45
N ALA A 31 4.98 9.06 -2.17
CA ALA A 31 4.42 9.50 -0.90
C ALA A 31 5.14 8.81 0.27
N PHE A 32 5.31 7.49 0.23
CA PHE A 32 5.98 6.77 1.31
C PHE A 32 7.51 6.91 1.31
N LEU A 33 8.14 7.10 0.15
CA LEU A 33 9.60 7.25 0.05
C LEU A 33 10.09 8.69 0.26
N SER A 34 9.16 9.65 0.36
CA SER A 34 9.49 11.05 0.54
C SER A 34 10.36 11.26 1.79
N ASP A 35 11.40 12.08 1.67
CA ASP A 35 12.20 12.53 2.81
C ASP A 35 11.53 13.66 3.59
N PHE A 36 10.39 14.17 3.09
CA PHE A 36 9.59 15.16 3.81
C PHE A 36 8.79 14.49 4.94
N PRO A 37 8.75 15.10 6.14
CA PRO A 37 7.90 14.62 7.23
C PRO A 37 6.45 14.49 6.78
N GLN A 38 5.86 13.32 7.00
CA GLN A 38 4.47 13.07 6.68
C GLN A 38 3.59 13.35 7.88
N HIS A 39 2.68 14.31 7.75
CA HIS A 39 1.69 14.59 8.78
C HIS A 39 0.62 13.50 8.75
N GLN A 40 0.57 12.67 9.80
CA GLN A 40 -0.53 11.74 10.04
C GLN A 40 -1.56 12.38 10.99
N PRO A 41 -2.87 12.11 10.82
CA PRO A 41 -3.90 12.64 11.71
C PRO A 41 -3.67 12.27 13.18
N GLU A 42 -3.06 11.10 13.42
CA GLU A 42 -2.67 10.63 14.75
C GLU A 42 -1.14 10.61 14.86
N PRO A 43 -0.52 11.59 15.55
CA PRO A 43 0.94 11.75 15.58
C PRO A 43 1.69 10.59 16.27
N ASN A 44 1.00 9.73 17.00
CA ASN A 44 1.58 8.55 17.66
C ASN A 44 1.53 7.28 16.80
N ASP A 45 0.81 7.30 15.67
CA ASP A 45 0.66 6.13 14.82
C ASP A 45 1.65 6.26 13.66
N ASN A 46 2.88 5.79 13.85
CA ASN A 46 4.00 5.96 12.92
C ASN A 46 3.89 5.11 11.64
N LYS A 47 2.67 4.83 11.14
CA LYS A 47 2.41 3.90 10.04
C LYS A 47 3.07 4.30 8.73
N CYS A 48 3.00 5.58 8.33
CA CYS A 48 3.69 6.05 7.13
C CYS A 48 5.22 5.85 7.26
N SER A 49 5.80 6.13 8.43
CA SER A 49 7.22 5.97 8.70
C SER A 49 7.65 4.49 8.70
N GLU A 50 6.84 3.59 9.27
CA GLU A 50 7.07 2.14 9.23
C GLU A 50 7.08 1.62 7.78
N ILE A 51 6.11 2.04 6.97
CA ILE A 51 6.04 1.68 5.54
C ILE A 51 7.25 2.25 4.80
N SER A 52 7.62 3.51 5.04
CA SER A 52 8.81 4.14 4.46
C SER A 52 10.06 3.34 4.75
N PHE A 53 10.27 2.92 6.00
CA PHE A 53 11.41 2.12 6.41
C PHE A 53 11.46 0.78 5.67
N ILE A 54 10.33 0.07 5.58
CA ILE A 54 10.23 -1.19 4.82
C ILE A 54 10.59 -0.96 3.35
N LEU A 55 10.01 0.04 2.70
CA LEU A 55 10.26 0.34 1.29
C LEU A 55 11.70 0.82 1.04
N LYS A 56 12.33 1.55 1.96
CA LYS A 56 13.73 1.96 1.82
C LYS A 56 14.71 0.78 1.95
N GLY A 57 14.39 -0.21 2.78
CA GLY A 57 15.20 -1.43 2.96
C GLY A 57 14.92 -2.54 1.93
N CYS A 58 13.95 -2.36 1.05
CA CYS A 58 13.50 -3.35 0.08
C CYS A 58 14.26 -3.26 -1.24
N ASP A 59 14.51 -4.40 -1.89
CA ASP A 59 15.03 -4.43 -3.26
C ASP A 59 14.17 -3.53 -4.17
N PRO A 60 14.76 -2.66 -5.02
CA PRO A 60 13.98 -1.71 -5.82
C PRO A 60 12.92 -2.34 -6.72
N MET A 61 13.18 -3.53 -7.27
CA MET A 61 12.24 -4.24 -8.13
C MET A 61 11.10 -4.82 -7.29
N LEU A 62 11.42 -5.51 -6.19
CA LEU A 62 10.42 -6.07 -5.28
C LEU A 62 9.55 -4.98 -4.63
N ARG A 63 10.16 -3.84 -4.33
CA ARG A 63 9.45 -2.65 -3.86
C ARG A 63 8.43 -2.16 -4.87
N ALA A 64 8.82 -2.01 -6.12
CA ALA A 64 7.90 -1.55 -7.16
C ALA A 64 6.77 -2.56 -7.38
N TYR A 65 7.07 -3.87 -7.41
CA TYR A 65 6.03 -4.89 -7.47
C TYR A 65 5.11 -4.87 -6.26
N GLY A 66 5.66 -4.77 -5.05
CA GLY A 66 4.89 -4.68 -3.82
C GLY A 66 3.93 -3.50 -3.83
N VAL A 67 4.41 -2.28 -4.12
CA VAL A 67 3.51 -1.12 -4.20
C VAL A 67 2.45 -1.32 -5.27
N LYS A 68 2.81 -1.82 -6.46
CA LYS A 68 1.87 -2.07 -7.57
C LYS A 68 0.79 -3.08 -7.23
N LYS A 69 1.16 -4.15 -6.54
CA LYS A 69 0.26 -5.25 -6.21
C LYS A 69 -0.57 -5.00 -4.95
N CYS A 70 -0.18 -4.05 -4.12
CA CYS A 70 -0.87 -3.69 -2.88
C CYS A 70 -1.66 -2.36 -2.97
N SER A 71 -1.45 -1.52 -3.98
CA SER A 71 -2.03 -0.16 -4.04
C SER A 71 -3.55 -0.14 -4.25
N TRP A 72 -4.15 -1.21 -4.77
CA TRP A 72 -5.60 -1.33 -4.98
C TRP A 72 -6.40 -1.09 -3.70
N MET A 73 -5.82 -1.38 -2.53
CA MET A 73 -6.41 -1.15 -1.20
C MET A 73 -6.81 0.30 -0.97
N PHE A 74 -6.14 1.25 -1.63
CA PHE A 74 -6.44 2.68 -1.55
C PHE A 74 -7.43 3.16 -2.63
N SER A 75 -7.65 2.36 -3.67
CA SER A 75 -8.45 2.75 -4.84
C SER A 75 -9.92 2.35 -4.71
N SER A 76 -10.23 1.32 -3.91
CA SER A 76 -11.59 0.82 -3.75
C SER A 76 -12.31 1.46 -2.55
N ALA A 77 -13.28 2.33 -2.83
CA ALA A 77 -14.11 2.94 -1.80
C ALA A 77 -14.93 1.90 -1.00
N HIS A 78 -15.39 0.83 -1.66
CA HIS A 78 -16.10 -0.27 -1.00
C HIS A 78 -15.20 -1.02 -0.03
N PHE A 79 -13.95 -1.30 -0.44
CA PHE A 79 -12.99 -1.95 0.42
C PHE A 79 -12.61 -1.06 1.60
N LEU A 80 -12.29 0.21 1.35
CA LEU A 80 -11.97 1.18 2.41
C LEU A 80 -13.10 1.29 3.43
N LYS A 81 -14.35 1.44 2.96
CA LYS A 81 -15.52 1.52 3.84
C LYS A 81 -15.71 0.27 4.69
N CYS A 82 -15.39 -0.91 4.16
CA CYS A 82 -15.49 -2.14 4.93
C CYS A 82 -14.34 -2.30 5.93
N TYR A 83 -13.11 -2.15 5.46
CA TYR A 83 -11.92 -2.53 6.21
C TYR A 83 -11.48 -1.46 7.20
N ASP A 84 -11.62 -0.20 6.81
CA ASP A 84 -11.26 0.98 7.62
C ASP A 84 -12.37 2.03 7.56
N ASP A 85 -13.44 1.75 8.30
CA ASP A 85 -14.59 2.62 8.49
C ASP A 85 -14.27 3.91 9.27
N THR A 86 -13.01 4.09 9.69
CA THR A 86 -12.55 5.24 10.47
C THR A 86 -11.90 6.30 9.58
N ILE A 87 -11.82 7.54 10.09
CA ILE A 87 -11.19 8.66 9.37
C ILE A 87 -9.64 8.55 9.39
N SER A 88 -9.07 7.68 10.22
CA SER A 88 -7.62 7.59 10.47
C SER A 88 -6.82 6.91 9.36
N ALA A 89 -7.45 6.05 8.55
CA ALA A 89 -6.79 5.15 7.59
C ALA A 89 -5.76 4.19 8.22
N ARG A 90 -5.79 4.01 9.55
CA ARG A 90 -4.82 3.21 10.30
C ARG A 90 -4.83 1.74 9.90
N LYS A 91 -6.01 1.13 9.78
CA LYS A 91 -6.15 -0.28 9.46
C LYS A 91 -5.66 -0.52 8.04
N VAL A 92 -6.10 0.27 7.07
CA VAL A 92 -5.69 0.09 5.67
C VAL A 92 -4.19 0.36 5.46
N LEU A 93 -3.60 1.33 6.16
CA LEU A 93 -2.15 1.55 6.12
C LEU A 93 -1.38 0.34 6.70
N ASN A 94 -1.86 -0.23 7.81
CA ASN A 94 -1.25 -1.42 8.39
C ASN A 94 -1.39 -2.66 7.47
N LEU A 95 -2.52 -2.80 6.78
CA LEU A 95 -2.71 -3.85 5.78
C LEU A 95 -1.78 -3.67 4.57
N PHE A 96 -1.69 -2.45 4.05
CA PHE A 96 -0.75 -2.12 2.98
C PHE A 96 0.68 -2.43 3.41
N LYS A 97 1.07 -2.08 4.65
CA LYS A 97 2.37 -2.42 5.24
C LYS A 97 2.64 -3.93 5.21
N MET A 98 1.69 -4.75 5.69
CA MET A 98 1.82 -6.22 5.67
C MET A 98 2.03 -6.75 4.25
N CYS A 99 1.27 -6.21 3.29
CA CYS A 99 1.34 -6.60 1.89
C CYS A 99 2.70 -6.26 1.26
N VAL A 100 3.18 -5.02 1.39
CA VAL A 100 4.49 -4.63 0.83
C VAL A 100 5.64 -5.32 1.54
N GLN A 101 5.54 -5.56 2.86
CA GLN A 101 6.53 -6.31 3.61
C GLN A 101 6.64 -7.76 3.11
N SER A 102 5.51 -8.38 2.74
CA SER A 102 5.49 -9.73 2.17
C SER A 102 6.32 -9.77 0.88
N TRP A 103 6.16 -8.78 0.00
CA TRP A 103 7.00 -8.62 -1.20
C TRP A 103 8.48 -8.41 -0.89
N CYS A 104 8.80 -7.57 0.08
CA CYS A 104 10.18 -7.28 0.44
C CYS A 104 10.89 -8.45 1.13
N GLN A 105 10.14 -9.37 1.74
CA GLN A 105 10.67 -10.53 2.46
C GLN A 105 10.45 -11.85 1.70
N PHE A 106 9.86 -11.81 0.50
CA PHE A 106 9.48 -13.01 -0.28
C PHE A 106 8.58 -13.99 0.49
N ASN A 107 7.70 -13.45 1.34
CA ASN A 107 6.76 -14.20 2.16
C ASN A 107 5.35 -14.20 1.55
N PRO A 108 4.50 -15.20 1.86
CA PRO A 108 3.07 -15.13 1.52
C PRO A 108 2.39 -13.93 2.14
N CYS A 109 1.33 -13.43 1.50
CA CYS A 109 0.45 -12.43 2.11
C CYS A 109 -0.51 -13.01 3.18
N THR A 110 -0.26 -14.20 3.74
CA THR A 110 -1.18 -14.87 4.67
C THR A 110 -1.65 -13.95 5.80
N ALA A 111 -0.74 -13.17 6.38
CA ALA A 111 -1.10 -12.21 7.44
C ALA A 111 -2.09 -11.14 6.97
N ALA A 112 -1.91 -10.61 5.76
CA ALA A 112 -2.82 -9.61 5.18
C ALA A 112 -4.18 -10.24 4.81
N ILE A 113 -4.17 -11.44 4.21
CA ILE A 113 -5.37 -12.20 3.86
C ILE A 113 -6.18 -12.54 5.12
N THR A 114 -5.53 -13.05 6.17
CA THR A 114 -6.17 -13.31 7.47
C THR A 114 -6.79 -12.04 8.04
N ALA A 115 -6.07 -10.91 8.01
CA ALA A 115 -6.61 -9.65 8.50
C ALA A 115 -7.86 -9.19 7.74
N ILE A 116 -7.92 -9.39 6.41
CA ILE A 116 -9.10 -9.08 5.59
C ILE A 116 -10.28 -10.02 5.93
N THR A 117 -10.01 -11.31 6.08
CA THR A 117 -11.02 -12.32 6.44
C THR A 117 -11.60 -12.02 7.82
N ASP A 118 -10.75 -11.74 8.82
CA ASP A 118 -11.17 -11.46 10.20
C ASP A 118 -11.98 -10.15 10.30
N ALA A 119 -11.72 -9.18 9.42
CA ALA A 119 -12.52 -7.97 9.31
C ALA A 119 -13.88 -8.19 8.61
N GLY A 120 -14.15 -9.38 8.07
CA GLY A 120 -15.38 -9.69 7.33
C GLY A 120 -15.43 -9.11 5.91
N CYS A 121 -14.30 -8.61 5.39
CA CYS A 121 -14.23 -7.93 4.10
C CYS A 121 -13.83 -8.84 2.92
N GLY A 122 -13.59 -10.13 3.16
CA GLY A 122 -13.11 -11.09 2.15
C GLY A 122 -14.12 -11.46 1.05
N ASN A 123 -15.40 -11.11 1.21
CA ASN A 123 -16.47 -11.44 0.25
C ASN A 123 -16.92 -10.26 -0.62
N LEU A 124 -16.13 -9.18 -0.68
CA LEU A 124 -16.45 -8.01 -1.51
C LEU A 124 -16.10 -8.19 -3.00
N ASN A 125 -15.78 -9.41 -3.43
CA ASN A 125 -15.20 -9.75 -4.74
C ASN A 125 -15.97 -9.17 -5.92
N ALA A 126 -17.30 -9.07 -5.83
CA ALA A 126 -18.13 -8.47 -6.89
C ALA A 126 -17.89 -6.96 -7.08
N ASN A 127 -17.47 -6.24 -6.04
CA ASN A 127 -17.25 -4.79 -6.06
C ASN A 127 -15.76 -4.42 -6.07
N VAL A 128 -14.88 -5.39 -5.84
CA VAL A 128 -13.42 -5.19 -5.72
C VAL A 128 -12.72 -6.36 -6.42
N PRO A 129 -12.52 -6.28 -7.75
CA PRO A 129 -11.92 -7.38 -8.52
C PRO A 129 -10.54 -7.80 -7.97
N GLU A 130 -9.71 -6.83 -7.63
CA GLU A 130 -8.35 -7.07 -7.11
C GLU A 130 -8.35 -7.78 -5.75
N LEU A 131 -9.45 -7.70 -4.99
CA LEU A 131 -9.57 -8.43 -3.74
C LEU A 131 -9.58 -9.93 -4.01
N SER A 132 -10.34 -10.41 -5.01
CA SER A 132 -10.37 -11.84 -5.31
C SER A 132 -8.98 -12.35 -5.67
N ASP A 133 -8.30 -11.65 -6.58
CA ASP A 133 -6.93 -11.98 -6.99
C ASP A 133 -5.95 -11.93 -5.81
N PHE A 134 -6.15 -11.01 -4.85
CA PHE A 134 -5.35 -10.92 -3.64
C PHE A 134 -5.60 -12.09 -2.68
N MET A 135 -6.88 -12.43 -2.44
CA MET A 135 -7.28 -13.52 -1.55
C MET A 135 -6.83 -14.89 -2.10
N ASP A 136 -6.77 -15.03 -3.43
CA ASP A 136 -6.25 -16.21 -4.12
C ASP A 136 -4.71 -16.22 -4.22
N GLY A 137 -4.03 -15.17 -3.71
CA GLY A 137 -2.58 -15.06 -3.69
C GLY A 137 -1.93 -14.65 -5.02
N GLN A 138 -2.71 -14.34 -6.06
CA GLN A 138 -2.17 -13.94 -7.37
C GLN A 138 -1.48 -12.57 -7.35
N LEU A 139 -1.81 -11.74 -6.36
CA LEU A 139 -1.14 -10.45 -6.11
C LEU A 139 -0.04 -10.54 -5.04
N CYS A 140 0.30 -11.75 -4.60
CA CYS A 140 1.35 -12.02 -3.63
C CYS A 140 2.66 -12.44 -4.31
N PRO A 141 3.79 -12.40 -3.58
CA PRO A 141 5.05 -12.90 -4.09
C PRO A 141 4.93 -14.39 -4.44
N PRO A 142 5.54 -14.85 -5.53
CA PRO A 142 5.55 -16.27 -5.86
C PRO A 142 6.32 -17.02 -4.76
N HIS A 143 5.72 -18.10 -4.24
CA HIS A 143 6.41 -19.02 -3.35
C HIS A 143 7.53 -19.72 -4.13
N LEU A 144 8.76 -19.65 -3.59
CA LEU A 144 9.88 -20.49 -4.04
C LEU A 144 9.72 -21.91 -3.50
#